data_AF-V9GCB2-F1
#
_entry.id   AF-V9GCB2-F1
#
_cell.length_a   1.000
_cell.length_b   1.000
_cell.length_c   1.000
_cell.angle_alpha   90.00
_cell.angle_beta   90.00
_cell.angle_gamma   90.00
#
_symmetry.space_group_name_H-M   'P 1'
#
loop_
_entity.id
_entity.type
_entity.pdbx_description
1 polymer ?
#
loop_
_entity_poly.entity_id
_entity_poly.type
_entity_poly.pdbx_seq_one_letter_code
_entity_poly.pdbx_strand_id
1 'polypeptide(L)'
;MTMRDVGIHFMHGLGVVGQFSEDLTFERMDIRPRPETGRTVTGFADFIHLSGCKGRLTIRDSRFAGAHDDAINVHGTYLRIVGRTEPHQLLVRFMHPQTYGFPAFVPGDEVAFVGADSLTAYASDRIAAVEMRSARELMITLEGPLPEEIGERDVLENLTWTPEVEIIGNDFARIPTRGILATTPRRVVIRDNTFTNMHMSAVLVAADANSWYESGAVADLSVLDNRFIQCGGGEHPVIQIAPENSHSNVQTPVHRNIRIVGNQFVKIRGAVLSARSTKGLWFKHNEILLEHRGSSYGQPLLEEFVKLEGCTEVDINSNTLNVSETT
;
A
#
# COMPACT_ATOMS: atom_id res chain seq x y z
N MET A 1 -16.86 12.10 4.26
CA MET A 1 -16.37 13.11 5.24
C MET A 1 -15.25 13.94 4.63
N THR A 2 -15.12 15.22 4.98
CA THR A 2 -14.02 16.07 4.51
C THR A 2 -13.31 16.74 5.69
N MET A 3 -11.98 16.62 5.74
CA MET A 3 -11.10 17.42 6.59
C MET A 3 -10.29 18.36 5.70
N ARG A 4 -10.35 19.66 6.00
CA ARG A 4 -9.74 20.68 5.17
C ARG A 4 -9.18 21.81 6.02
N ASP A 5 -7.99 22.29 5.69
CA ASP A 5 -7.31 23.38 6.41
C ASP A 5 -7.08 23.06 7.90
N VAL A 6 -6.67 21.81 8.19
CA VAL A 6 -6.45 21.32 9.55
C VAL A 6 -4.96 21.07 9.80
N GLY A 7 -4.45 21.60 10.92
CA GLY A 7 -3.11 21.31 11.42
C GLY A 7 -3.13 20.25 12.53
N ILE A 8 -2.31 19.21 12.41
CA ILE A 8 -2.13 18.18 13.44
C ILE A 8 -0.65 18.07 13.75
N HIS A 9 -0.24 18.53 14.92
CA HIS A 9 1.19 18.74 15.23
C HIS A 9 1.75 17.83 16.33
N PHE A 10 0.92 16.94 16.87
CA PHE A 10 1.32 15.92 17.83
C PHE A 10 0.27 14.80 17.88
N MET A 11 0.72 13.55 17.74
CA MET A 11 -0.10 12.33 17.82
C MET A 11 0.68 11.28 18.61
N HIS A 12 0.06 10.69 19.64
CA HIS A 12 0.72 9.68 20.46
C HIS A 12 0.78 8.29 19.80
N GLY A 13 -0.10 8.04 18.82
CA GLY A 13 -0.22 6.82 18.04
C GLY A 13 -0.71 7.18 16.64
N LEU A 14 -1.68 6.43 16.12
CA LEU A 14 -2.31 6.74 14.83
C LEU A 14 -2.95 8.13 14.86
N GLY A 15 -2.84 8.86 13.74
CA GLY A 15 -3.36 10.21 13.61
C GLY A 15 -4.86 10.26 13.32
N VAL A 16 -5.20 10.15 12.04
CA VAL A 16 -6.58 10.04 11.57
C VAL A 16 -6.82 8.62 11.10
N VAL A 17 -7.73 7.92 11.79
CA VAL A 17 -8.12 6.55 11.44
C VAL A 17 -9.50 6.57 10.79
N GLY A 18 -9.58 6.07 9.57
CA GLY A 18 -10.84 5.81 8.86
C GLY A 18 -11.06 4.30 8.77
N GLN A 19 -12.17 3.81 9.34
CA GLN A 19 -12.55 2.40 9.29
C GLN A 19 -14.00 2.28 8.86
N PHE A 20 -14.30 1.39 7.91
CA PHE A 20 -15.67 1.14 7.42
C PHE A 20 -16.40 2.44 7.06
N SER A 21 -15.66 3.32 6.39
CA SER A 21 -16.09 4.67 6.02
C SER A 21 -16.12 4.83 4.50
N GLU A 22 -16.92 5.78 4.03
CA GLU A 22 -17.12 6.06 2.60
C GLU A 22 -16.81 7.52 2.28
N ASP A 23 -16.23 7.74 1.10
CA ASP A 23 -15.97 9.07 0.51
C ASP A 23 -15.24 10.02 1.48
N LEU A 24 -13.95 9.78 1.68
CA LEU A 24 -13.10 10.58 2.57
C LEU A 24 -12.21 11.52 1.78
N THR A 25 -12.15 12.78 2.21
CA THR A 25 -11.26 13.79 1.62
C THR A 25 -10.44 14.48 2.70
N PHE A 26 -9.13 14.53 2.49
CA PHE A 26 -8.16 15.24 3.32
C PHE A 26 -7.44 16.25 2.42
N GLU A 27 -7.59 17.54 2.72
CA GLU A 27 -7.12 18.60 1.83
C GLU A 27 -6.43 19.71 2.61
N ARG A 28 -5.25 20.15 2.16
CA ARG A 28 -4.48 21.20 2.85
C ARG A 28 -4.29 20.90 4.33
N MET A 29 -3.96 19.66 4.64
CA MET A 29 -3.58 19.25 5.98
C MET A 29 -2.13 19.70 6.25
N ASP A 30 -1.84 20.17 7.47
CA ASP A 30 -0.46 20.43 7.92
C ASP A 30 -0.12 19.50 9.08
N ILE A 31 0.40 18.32 8.74
CA ILE A 31 0.74 17.25 9.68
C ILE A 31 2.26 17.19 9.87
N ARG A 32 2.79 18.20 10.56
CA ARG A 32 4.24 18.40 10.75
C ARG A 32 4.53 18.97 12.14
N PRO A 33 5.76 18.83 12.66
CA PRO A 33 6.11 19.46 13.93
C PRO A 33 6.12 20.98 13.72
N ARG A 34 5.60 21.72 14.69
CA ARG A 34 5.66 23.18 14.60
C ARG A 34 7.08 23.67 14.91
N PRO A 35 7.70 24.51 14.04
CA PRO A 35 9.11 24.89 14.18
C PRO A 35 9.47 25.49 15.53
N GLU A 36 8.59 26.30 16.12
CA GLU A 36 8.79 26.97 17.41
C GLU A 36 8.89 26.01 18.59
N THR A 37 8.48 24.75 18.42
CA THR A 37 8.56 23.74 19.48
C THR A 37 9.91 23.03 19.53
N GLY A 38 10.75 23.17 18.50
CA GLY A 38 12.00 22.42 18.35
C GLY A 38 11.82 20.90 18.18
N ARG A 39 10.58 20.40 18.14
CA ARG A 39 10.28 18.97 17.94
C ARG A 39 10.60 18.57 16.51
N THR A 40 11.13 17.37 16.35
CA THR A 40 11.38 16.75 15.04
C THR A 40 10.31 15.73 14.67
N VAL A 41 9.44 15.36 15.62
CA VAL A 41 8.44 14.29 15.53
C VAL A 41 7.04 14.88 15.64
N THR A 42 6.13 14.39 14.77
CA THR A 42 4.70 14.73 14.81
C THR A 42 3.87 13.56 15.33
N GLY A 43 4.20 12.33 14.96
CA GLY A 43 3.41 11.15 15.33
C GLY A 43 4.27 9.90 15.46
N PHE A 44 3.84 9.00 16.35
CA PHE A 44 4.55 7.74 16.66
C PHE A 44 4.00 6.53 15.91
N ALA A 45 2.95 6.71 15.10
CA ALA A 45 2.43 5.74 14.14
C ALA A 45 1.91 6.48 12.90
N ASP A 46 1.09 5.82 12.08
CA ASP A 46 0.62 6.33 10.81
C ASP A 46 -0.13 7.67 10.96
N PHE A 47 0.08 8.62 10.05
CA PHE A 47 -0.67 9.88 10.11
C PHE A 47 -2.11 9.73 9.64
N ILE A 48 -2.33 9.10 8.49
CA ILE A 48 -3.67 8.81 7.95
C ILE A 48 -3.74 7.32 7.65
N HIS A 49 -4.53 6.58 8.43
CA HIS A 49 -4.69 5.13 8.34
C HIS A 49 -6.13 4.79 7.95
N LEU A 50 -6.33 4.29 6.73
CA LEU A 50 -7.64 4.04 6.14
C LEU A 50 -7.80 2.55 5.86
N SER A 51 -8.59 1.86 6.68
CA SER A 51 -8.77 0.42 6.61
C SER A 51 -10.22 0.03 6.30
N GLY A 52 -10.45 -0.81 5.29
CA GLY A 52 -11.80 -1.27 4.92
C GLY A 52 -12.75 -0.11 4.58
N CYS A 53 -12.26 0.90 3.87
CA CYS A 53 -13.07 2.02 3.38
C CYS A 53 -13.59 1.75 1.97
N LYS A 54 -14.61 2.49 1.52
CA LYS A 54 -15.15 2.38 0.15
C LYS A 54 -15.39 3.73 -0.51
N GLY A 55 -15.82 3.70 -1.77
CA GLY A 55 -16.02 4.92 -2.56
C GLY A 55 -14.68 5.52 -2.96
N ARG A 56 -14.53 6.84 -2.82
CA ARG A 56 -13.30 7.56 -3.21
C ARG A 56 -12.58 8.16 -1.99
N LEU A 57 -11.29 7.87 -1.88
CA LEU A 57 -10.38 8.50 -0.92
C LEU A 57 -9.49 9.50 -1.64
N THR A 58 -9.48 10.74 -1.18
CA THR A 58 -8.66 11.81 -1.76
C THR A 58 -7.81 12.46 -0.68
N ILE A 59 -6.49 12.49 -0.88
CA ILE A 59 -5.53 13.18 -0.01
C ILE A 59 -4.72 14.14 -0.88
N ARG A 60 -4.92 15.45 -0.70
CA ARG A 60 -4.32 16.44 -1.60
C ARG A 60 -3.81 17.71 -0.95
N ASP A 61 -2.84 18.33 -1.61
CA ASP A 61 -2.30 19.65 -1.28
C ASP A 61 -1.82 19.76 0.18
N SER A 62 -1.40 18.64 0.78
CA SER A 62 -1.10 18.51 2.21
C SER A 62 0.40 18.36 2.48
N ARG A 63 0.80 18.53 3.74
CA ARG A 63 2.19 18.45 4.17
C ARG A 63 2.34 17.46 5.33
N PHE A 64 3.28 16.54 5.20
CA PHE A 64 3.52 15.45 6.14
C PHE A 64 5.00 15.40 6.51
N ALA A 65 5.33 15.43 7.80
CA ALA A 65 6.72 15.33 8.24
C ALA A 65 6.85 14.79 9.66
N GLY A 66 7.91 14.01 9.91
CA GLY A 66 8.19 13.47 11.24
C GLY A 66 7.20 12.40 11.70
N ALA A 67 6.69 11.58 10.77
CA ALA A 67 6.03 10.32 11.10
C ALA A 67 7.08 9.30 11.53
N HIS A 68 6.77 8.44 12.49
CA HIS A 68 7.60 7.29 12.87
C HIS A 68 7.07 5.96 12.32
N ASP A 69 5.99 6.02 11.54
CA ASP A 69 5.46 4.97 10.69
C ASP A 69 5.01 5.62 9.37
N ASP A 70 4.00 5.12 8.69
CA ASP A 70 3.60 5.68 7.40
C ASP A 70 3.01 7.09 7.50
N ALA A 71 3.19 7.93 6.49
CA ALA A 71 2.34 9.12 6.41
C ALA A 71 0.92 8.72 6.03
N ILE A 72 0.77 7.79 5.08
CA ILE A 72 -0.53 7.33 4.59
C ILE A 72 -0.49 5.82 4.47
N ASN A 73 -1.46 5.15 5.07
CA ASN A 73 -1.69 3.72 4.91
C ASN A 73 -3.15 3.47 4.48
N VAL A 74 -3.35 2.81 3.35
CA VAL A 74 -4.67 2.45 2.82
C VAL A 74 -4.70 0.96 2.49
N HIS A 75 -5.59 0.22 3.14
CA HIS A 75 -5.70 -1.23 2.95
C HIS A 75 -7.10 -1.80 3.25
N GLY A 76 -7.37 -3.03 2.83
CA GLY A 76 -8.48 -3.83 3.34
C GLY A 76 -8.02 -4.74 4.49
N THR A 77 -8.92 -5.57 5.04
CA THR A 77 -8.54 -6.56 6.07
C THR A 77 -8.88 -7.96 5.58
N TYR A 78 -7.90 -8.84 5.57
CA TYR A 78 -8.12 -10.27 5.42
C TYR A 78 -8.64 -10.87 6.73
N LEU A 79 -9.71 -11.67 6.66
CA LEU A 79 -10.11 -12.51 7.79
C LEU A 79 -9.85 -13.98 7.44
N ARG A 80 -9.16 -14.70 8.33
CA ARG A 80 -8.83 -16.11 8.11
C ARG A 80 -10.06 -16.98 8.25
N ILE A 81 -10.25 -17.92 7.33
CA ILE A 81 -11.27 -18.96 7.42
C ILE A 81 -10.80 -19.98 8.46
N VAL A 82 -11.56 -20.12 9.54
CA VAL A 82 -11.23 -20.98 10.70
C VAL A 82 -12.23 -22.12 10.90
N GLY A 83 -13.33 -22.15 10.13
CA GLY A 83 -14.29 -23.23 10.17
C GLY A 83 -15.24 -23.23 8.97
N ARG A 84 -15.79 -24.41 8.67
CA ARG A 84 -16.89 -24.61 7.72
C ARG A 84 -17.98 -25.33 8.49
N THR A 85 -19.12 -24.69 8.64
CA THR A 85 -20.22 -25.23 9.47
C THR A 85 -21.31 -25.86 8.62
N GLU A 86 -21.55 -25.32 7.42
CA GLU A 86 -22.57 -25.78 6.47
C GLU A 86 -22.07 -25.56 5.03
N PRO A 87 -22.73 -26.12 3.99
CA PRO A 87 -22.30 -25.99 2.59
C PRO A 87 -22.17 -24.56 2.04
N HIS A 88 -22.77 -23.58 2.74
CA HIS A 88 -22.76 -22.16 2.40
C HIS A 88 -22.23 -21.29 3.54
N GLN A 89 -21.72 -21.90 4.61
CA GLN A 89 -21.41 -21.19 5.86
C GLN A 89 -19.99 -21.43 6.32
N LEU A 90 -19.28 -20.33 6.57
CA LEU A 90 -17.90 -20.31 7.03
C LEU A 90 -17.76 -19.44 8.28
N LEU A 91 -16.91 -19.87 9.20
CA LEU A 91 -16.47 -19.09 10.34
C LEU A 91 -15.15 -18.42 9.96
N VAL A 92 -15.12 -17.09 9.99
CA VAL A 92 -13.90 -16.30 9.76
C VAL A 92 -13.47 -15.54 11.00
N ARG A 93 -12.17 -15.27 11.08
CA ARG A 93 -11.54 -14.69 12.26
C ARG A 93 -10.58 -13.55 11.92
N PHE A 94 -10.69 -12.47 12.68
CA PHE A 94 -9.65 -11.46 12.79
C PHE A 94 -8.41 -12.00 13.51
N MET A 95 -7.29 -12.05 12.79
CA MET A 95 -6.07 -12.68 13.28
C MET A 95 -5.14 -11.69 14.00
N HIS A 96 -4.97 -10.48 13.46
CA HIS A 96 -4.07 -9.50 14.06
C HIS A 96 -4.56 -9.06 15.47
N PRO A 97 -3.67 -8.91 16.48
CA PRO A 97 -4.09 -8.53 17.83
C PRO A 97 -4.76 -7.15 17.90
N GLN A 98 -4.41 -6.22 17.02
CA GLN A 98 -4.90 -4.83 17.02
C GLN A 98 -6.13 -4.59 16.12
N THR A 99 -6.59 -5.61 15.39
CA THR A 99 -7.71 -5.48 14.45
C THR A 99 -8.80 -6.46 14.84
N TYR A 100 -9.88 -6.01 15.46
CA TYR A 100 -11.04 -6.85 15.81
C TYR A 100 -12.23 -5.97 16.27
N GLY A 101 -13.43 -6.55 16.31
CA GLY A 101 -14.63 -5.93 16.86
C GLY A 101 -15.42 -5.07 15.88
N PHE A 102 -15.08 -5.12 14.59
CA PHE A 102 -15.72 -4.32 13.54
C PHE A 102 -16.68 -5.14 12.69
N PRO A 103 -17.70 -4.51 12.07
CA PRO A 103 -18.54 -5.16 11.07
C PRO A 103 -17.79 -5.27 9.73
N ALA A 104 -16.81 -6.18 9.65
CA ALA A 104 -15.98 -6.36 8.45
C ALA A 104 -16.74 -6.76 7.19
N PHE A 105 -17.95 -7.27 7.36
CA PHE A 105 -18.82 -7.76 6.31
C PHE A 105 -20.28 -7.43 6.65
N VAL A 106 -21.08 -7.13 5.63
CA VAL A 106 -22.54 -6.96 5.73
C VAL A 106 -23.25 -7.72 4.59
N PRO A 107 -24.54 -8.07 4.75
CA PRO A 107 -25.32 -8.67 3.67
C PRO A 107 -25.26 -7.82 2.39
N GLY A 108 -25.03 -8.48 1.25
CA GLY A 108 -24.85 -7.86 -0.06
C GLY A 108 -23.39 -7.53 -0.42
N ASP A 109 -22.44 -7.64 0.51
CA ASP A 109 -21.02 -7.47 0.18
C ASP A 109 -20.54 -8.57 -0.76
N GLU A 110 -19.82 -8.17 -1.81
CA GLU A 110 -19.00 -9.04 -2.65
C GLU A 110 -17.68 -9.35 -1.95
N VAL A 111 -17.28 -10.62 -1.96
CA VAL A 111 -16.08 -11.13 -1.32
C VAL A 111 -15.25 -12.01 -2.24
N ALA A 112 -13.95 -12.08 -1.96
CA ALA A 112 -13.03 -13.01 -2.60
C ALA A 112 -12.44 -14.00 -1.59
N PHE A 113 -12.34 -15.26 -2.02
CA PHE A 113 -11.50 -16.27 -1.37
C PHE A 113 -10.09 -16.15 -1.90
N VAL A 114 -9.12 -15.98 -1.00
CA VAL A 114 -7.72 -15.72 -1.32
C VAL A 114 -6.84 -16.76 -0.67
N GLY A 115 -5.95 -17.37 -1.48
CA GLY A 115 -4.96 -18.32 -0.98
C GLY A 115 -3.93 -17.60 -0.12
N ALA A 116 -3.77 -17.98 1.15
CA ALA A 116 -2.90 -17.21 2.06
C ALA A 116 -1.42 -17.24 1.68
N ASP A 117 -0.97 -18.30 1.01
CA ASP A 117 0.42 -18.44 0.57
C ASP A 117 0.70 -17.73 -0.77
N SER A 118 -0.30 -17.65 -1.65
CA SER A 118 -0.16 -17.04 -2.97
C SER A 118 -0.60 -15.58 -2.99
N LEU A 119 -1.47 -15.16 -2.05
CA LEU A 119 -2.18 -13.88 -2.02
C LEU A 119 -2.98 -13.58 -3.30
N THR A 120 -3.43 -14.64 -3.98
CA THR A 120 -4.25 -14.54 -5.19
C THR A 120 -5.68 -14.99 -4.91
N ALA A 121 -6.66 -14.22 -5.39
CA ALA A 121 -8.06 -14.64 -5.37
C ALA A 121 -8.29 -15.82 -6.32
N TYR A 122 -9.02 -16.83 -5.86
CA TYR A 122 -9.37 -18.03 -6.65
C TYR A 122 -10.87 -18.28 -6.78
N ALA A 123 -11.69 -17.65 -5.94
CA ALA A 123 -13.14 -17.68 -6.03
C ALA A 123 -13.74 -16.37 -5.49
N SER A 124 -14.99 -16.09 -5.86
CA SER A 124 -15.73 -14.92 -5.38
C SER A 124 -17.20 -15.27 -5.17
N ASP A 125 -17.84 -14.61 -4.21
CA ASP A 125 -19.26 -14.78 -3.93
C ASP A 125 -19.85 -13.50 -3.29
N ARG A 126 -21.13 -13.54 -2.94
CA ARG A 126 -21.85 -12.51 -2.21
C ARG A 126 -22.31 -13.04 -0.86
N ILE A 127 -22.33 -12.14 0.12
CA ILE A 127 -22.77 -12.44 1.47
C ILE A 127 -24.28 -12.34 1.58
N ALA A 128 -24.94 -13.43 1.95
CA ALA A 128 -26.37 -13.45 2.26
C ALA A 128 -26.66 -13.03 3.70
N ALA A 129 -25.83 -13.45 4.66
CA ALA A 129 -25.99 -13.11 6.07
C ALA A 129 -24.66 -13.11 6.84
N VAL A 130 -24.61 -12.33 7.93
CA VAL A 130 -23.46 -12.23 8.84
C VAL A 130 -23.96 -12.30 10.28
N GLU A 131 -23.29 -13.10 11.11
CA GLU A 131 -23.52 -13.17 12.54
C GLU A 131 -22.19 -13.04 13.29
N MET A 132 -22.07 -12.03 14.15
CA MET A 132 -20.89 -11.86 15.00
C MET A 132 -20.95 -12.86 16.17
N ARG A 133 -20.04 -13.84 16.19
CA ARG A 133 -19.94 -14.86 17.24
C ARG A 133 -19.11 -14.37 18.43
N SER A 134 -18.13 -13.52 18.16
CA SER A 134 -17.34 -12.81 19.17
C SER A 134 -16.75 -11.55 18.54
N ALA A 135 -16.02 -10.75 19.32
CA ALA A 135 -15.28 -9.62 18.77
C ALA A 135 -14.27 -10.02 17.67
N ARG A 136 -13.83 -11.28 17.63
CA ARG A 136 -12.88 -11.77 16.63
C ARG A 136 -13.49 -12.63 15.54
N GLU A 137 -14.65 -13.23 15.76
CA GLU A 137 -15.17 -14.28 14.89
C GLU A 137 -16.55 -13.93 14.34
N LEU A 138 -16.69 -14.10 13.03
CA LEU A 138 -17.92 -13.85 12.29
C LEU A 138 -18.31 -15.11 11.55
N MET A 139 -19.56 -15.50 11.70
CA MET A 139 -20.19 -16.52 10.87
C MET A 139 -20.74 -15.83 9.61
N ILE A 140 -20.30 -16.28 8.44
CA ILE A 140 -20.70 -15.75 7.15
C ILE A 140 -21.49 -16.81 6.42
N THR A 141 -22.68 -16.44 5.93
CA THR A 141 -23.47 -17.25 5.00
C THR A 141 -23.41 -16.60 3.63
N LEU A 142 -22.99 -17.37 2.62
CA LEU A 142 -22.89 -16.93 1.24
C LEU A 142 -24.19 -17.20 0.47
N GLU A 143 -24.37 -16.50 -0.65
CA GLU A 143 -25.45 -16.77 -1.62
C GLU A 143 -25.20 -18.07 -2.40
N GLY A 144 -23.95 -18.30 -2.84
CA GLY A 144 -23.50 -19.51 -3.50
C GLY A 144 -22.90 -20.56 -2.54
N PRO A 145 -22.61 -21.78 -3.04
CA PRO A 145 -21.91 -22.80 -2.26
C PRO A 145 -20.45 -22.43 -2.03
N LEU A 146 -19.86 -22.94 -0.94
CA LEU A 146 -18.43 -22.81 -0.70
C LEU A 146 -17.63 -23.44 -1.85
N PRO A 147 -16.46 -22.87 -2.23
CA PRO A 147 -15.51 -23.55 -3.13
C PRO A 147 -15.16 -24.97 -2.64
N GLU A 148 -14.99 -25.90 -3.57
CA GLU A 148 -14.68 -27.31 -3.25
C GLU A 148 -13.41 -27.43 -2.39
N GLU A 149 -12.39 -26.66 -2.74
CA GLU A 149 -11.13 -26.59 -2.02
C GLU A 149 -10.95 -25.20 -1.41
N ILE A 150 -10.76 -25.16 -0.09
CA ILE A 150 -10.32 -23.98 0.66
C ILE A 150 -9.12 -24.44 1.47
N GLY A 151 -8.00 -23.72 1.39
CA GLY A 151 -6.80 -23.99 2.17
C GLY A 151 -7.00 -23.71 3.67
N GLU A 152 -6.23 -24.38 4.53
CA GLU A 152 -6.33 -24.27 6.00
C GLU A 152 -6.02 -22.85 6.53
N ARG A 153 -5.31 -22.04 5.75
CA ARG A 153 -4.92 -20.68 6.10
C ARG A 153 -5.63 -19.62 5.27
N ASP A 154 -6.45 -20.02 4.31
CA ASP A 154 -7.05 -19.11 3.36
C ASP A 154 -7.90 -18.04 4.06
N VAL A 155 -7.97 -16.91 3.39
CA VAL A 155 -8.57 -15.70 3.92
C VAL A 155 -9.69 -15.23 3.02
N LEU A 156 -10.64 -14.52 3.62
CA LEU A 156 -11.72 -13.84 2.95
C LEU A 156 -11.39 -12.34 2.87
N GLU A 157 -11.55 -11.76 1.69
CA GLU A 157 -11.40 -10.32 1.43
C GLU A 157 -12.73 -9.70 1.07
N ASN A 158 -13.00 -8.50 1.57
CA ASN A 158 -14.17 -7.72 1.21
C ASN A 158 -13.90 -6.82 -0.01
N LEU A 159 -14.44 -7.18 -1.17
CA LEU A 159 -14.26 -6.43 -2.42
C LEU A 159 -15.17 -5.20 -2.53
N THR A 160 -16.21 -5.13 -1.68
CA THR A 160 -17.15 -3.99 -1.62
C THR A 160 -16.55 -2.85 -0.82
N TRP A 161 -15.88 -3.16 0.29
CA TRP A 161 -15.18 -2.21 1.14
C TRP A 161 -13.74 -1.97 0.68
N THR A 162 -13.63 -1.62 -0.59
CA THR A 162 -12.38 -1.34 -1.28
C THR A 162 -12.49 0.01 -2.01
N PRO A 163 -11.63 1.01 -1.73
CA PRO A 163 -11.78 2.35 -2.27
C PRO A 163 -10.91 2.61 -3.51
N GLU A 164 -11.36 3.51 -4.39
CA GLU A 164 -10.46 4.24 -5.28
C GLU A 164 -9.66 5.28 -4.49
N VAL A 165 -8.40 5.49 -4.84
CA VAL A 165 -7.48 6.33 -4.04
C VAL A 165 -6.75 7.34 -4.92
N GLU A 166 -6.76 8.60 -4.49
CA GLU A 166 -6.01 9.70 -5.10
C GLU A 166 -5.15 10.41 -4.05
N ILE A 167 -3.83 10.38 -4.24
CA ILE A 167 -2.85 11.06 -3.39
C ILE A 167 -2.06 12.05 -4.27
N ILE A 168 -2.42 13.33 -4.19
CA ILE A 168 -2.07 14.34 -5.21
C ILE A 168 -1.44 15.59 -4.60
N GLY A 169 -0.28 16.03 -5.11
CA GLY A 169 0.23 17.36 -4.81
C GLY A 169 0.69 17.55 -3.36
N ASN A 170 1.08 16.48 -2.66
CA ASN A 170 1.49 16.52 -1.26
C ASN A 170 3.01 16.64 -1.10
N ASP A 171 3.44 17.15 0.05
CA ASP A 171 4.84 17.23 0.47
C ASP A 171 5.10 16.28 1.65
N PHE A 172 6.02 15.34 1.48
CA PHE A 172 6.44 14.38 2.50
C PHE A 172 7.91 14.62 2.83
N ALA A 173 8.25 14.80 4.10
CA ALA A 173 9.62 15.12 4.49
C ALA A 173 10.06 14.50 5.82
N ARG A 174 11.31 14.02 5.88
CA ARG A 174 11.96 13.55 7.13
C ARG A 174 11.13 12.46 7.83
N ILE A 175 10.80 11.41 7.11
CA ILE A 175 10.12 10.23 7.64
C ILE A 175 11.10 9.07 7.50
N PRO A 176 11.54 8.43 8.60
CA PRO A 176 12.50 7.34 8.57
C PRO A 176 11.89 6.03 8.08
N THR A 177 10.57 5.95 7.99
CA THR A 177 9.75 4.80 7.57
C THR A 177 9.21 5.00 6.15
N ARG A 178 8.07 4.37 5.78
CA ARG A 178 7.50 4.54 4.44
C ARG A 178 6.71 5.86 4.34
N GLY A 179 6.57 6.38 3.12
CA GLY A 179 5.73 7.55 2.87
C GLY A 179 4.29 7.14 2.74
N ILE A 180 4.00 6.39 1.67
CA ILE A 180 2.67 5.87 1.36
C ILE A 180 2.74 4.35 1.31
N LEU A 181 1.91 3.67 2.10
CA LEU A 181 1.52 2.28 1.91
C LEU A 181 0.09 2.28 1.34
N ALA A 182 -0.09 1.82 0.11
CA ALA A 182 -1.42 1.84 -0.53
C ALA A 182 -1.69 0.54 -1.28
N THR A 183 -2.64 -0.23 -0.77
CA THR A 183 -2.96 -1.58 -1.22
C THR A 183 -4.47 -1.73 -1.35
N THR A 184 -4.98 -1.67 -2.58
CA THR A 184 -6.41 -1.80 -2.87
C THR A 184 -6.60 -2.36 -4.28
N PRO A 185 -7.55 -3.30 -4.50
CA PRO A 185 -7.90 -3.78 -5.84
C PRO A 185 -8.44 -2.71 -6.79
N ARG A 186 -8.90 -1.57 -6.28
CA ARG A 186 -9.42 -0.47 -7.11
C ARG A 186 -8.28 0.47 -7.52
N ARG A 187 -8.60 1.42 -8.40
CA ARG A 187 -7.63 2.34 -8.97
C ARG A 187 -6.94 3.18 -7.89
N VAL A 188 -5.60 3.23 -7.95
CA VAL A 188 -4.77 4.11 -7.13
C VAL A 188 -3.98 5.08 -8.00
N VAL A 189 -4.00 6.37 -7.65
CA VAL A 189 -3.20 7.41 -8.31
C VAL A 189 -2.38 8.14 -7.26
N ILE A 190 -1.06 8.06 -7.37
CA ILE A 190 -0.09 8.82 -6.59
C ILE A 190 0.61 9.76 -7.56
N ARG A 191 0.28 11.06 -7.53
CA ARG A 191 0.83 12.00 -8.52
C ARG A 191 1.21 13.36 -7.97
N ASP A 192 2.16 14.00 -8.65
CA ASP A 192 2.57 15.38 -8.35
C ASP A 192 3.06 15.58 -6.90
N ASN A 193 3.44 14.51 -6.19
CA ASN A 193 3.91 14.59 -4.81
C ASN A 193 5.42 14.80 -4.76
N THR A 194 5.90 15.47 -3.71
CA THR A 194 7.32 15.59 -3.40
C THR A 194 7.65 14.80 -2.14
N PHE A 195 8.63 13.91 -2.24
CA PHE A 195 9.17 13.14 -1.12
C PHE A 195 10.62 13.56 -0.89
N THR A 196 10.96 13.94 0.34
CA THR A 196 12.30 14.46 0.67
C THR A 196 12.85 13.75 1.90
N ASN A 197 14.02 13.12 1.75
CA ASN A 197 14.73 12.42 2.83
C ASN A 197 13.85 11.34 3.50
N MET A 198 13.27 10.47 2.68
CA MET A 198 12.60 9.24 3.13
C MET A 198 13.65 8.15 3.30
N HIS A 199 13.76 7.52 4.48
CA HIS A 199 14.81 6.52 4.70
C HIS A 199 14.42 5.11 4.23
N MET A 200 13.18 4.67 4.46
CA MET A 200 12.61 3.50 3.77
C MET A 200 11.98 3.93 2.42
N SER A 201 11.08 3.11 1.90
CA SER A 201 10.39 3.32 0.63
C SER A 201 9.44 4.51 0.69
N ALA A 202 9.56 5.46 -0.24
CA ALA A 202 8.61 6.56 -0.35
C ALA A 202 7.20 6.05 -0.70
N VAL A 203 7.13 5.00 -1.52
CA VAL A 203 5.90 4.26 -1.84
C VAL A 203 6.14 2.77 -1.62
N LEU A 204 5.26 2.13 -0.85
CA LEU A 204 5.17 0.70 -0.64
C LEU A 204 3.81 0.19 -1.12
N VAL A 205 3.82 -0.91 -1.86
CA VAL A 205 2.66 -1.73 -2.18
C VAL A 205 2.93 -3.10 -1.56
N ALA A 206 2.05 -3.53 -0.66
CA ALA A 206 2.13 -4.80 0.03
C ALA A 206 0.83 -5.61 -0.13
N ALA A 207 0.83 -6.78 0.49
CA ALA A 207 -0.33 -7.57 0.86
C ALA A 207 0.21 -8.66 1.79
N ASP A 208 -0.50 -8.97 2.86
CA ASP A 208 -0.05 -9.99 3.81
C ASP A 208 -1.25 -10.71 4.44
N ALA A 209 -1.16 -12.05 4.52
CA ALA A 209 -2.14 -12.91 5.18
C ALA A 209 -1.50 -13.76 6.31
N ASN A 210 -0.33 -13.37 6.82
CA ASN A 210 0.42 -14.12 7.83
C ASN A 210 0.63 -13.33 9.13
N SER A 211 0.86 -12.02 9.05
CA SER A 211 1.20 -11.16 10.20
C SER A 211 0.13 -10.09 10.45
N TRP A 212 0.07 -9.07 9.60
CA TRP A 212 -0.82 -7.92 9.69
C TRP A 212 -2.23 -8.21 9.17
N TYR A 213 -2.36 -9.16 8.23
CA TYR A 213 -3.63 -9.48 7.57
C TYR A 213 -4.22 -8.27 6.84
N GLU A 214 -3.35 -7.44 6.26
CA GLU A 214 -3.73 -6.30 5.44
C GLU A 214 -3.90 -6.76 4.00
N SER A 215 -5.14 -6.65 3.52
CA SER A 215 -5.51 -7.03 2.17
C SER A 215 -5.30 -5.87 1.20
N GLY A 216 -5.25 -6.20 -0.10
CA GLY A 216 -5.12 -5.14 -1.08
C GLY A 216 -4.33 -5.49 -2.33
N ALA A 217 -4.57 -6.64 -2.95
CA ALA A 217 -3.91 -6.98 -4.21
C ALA A 217 -4.19 -5.90 -5.28
N VAL A 218 -3.22 -5.00 -5.49
CA VAL A 218 -3.33 -3.88 -6.44
C VAL A 218 -3.56 -4.37 -7.86
N ALA A 219 -4.63 -3.88 -8.50
CA ALA A 219 -4.96 -4.22 -9.88
C ALA A 219 -4.77 -3.08 -10.89
N ASP A 220 -4.63 -1.84 -10.41
CA ASP A 220 -4.33 -0.65 -11.22
C ASP A 220 -3.73 0.46 -10.35
N LEU A 221 -2.43 0.71 -10.50
CA LEU A 221 -1.71 1.77 -9.78
C LEU A 221 -0.95 2.65 -10.75
N SER A 222 -1.07 3.97 -10.59
CA SER A 222 -0.31 4.96 -11.32
C SER A 222 0.49 5.84 -10.34
N VAL A 223 1.81 5.77 -10.42
CA VAL A 223 2.78 6.65 -9.73
C VAL A 223 3.35 7.60 -10.78
N LEU A 224 2.79 8.81 -10.86
CA LEU A 224 2.98 9.73 -11.98
C LEU A 224 3.59 11.05 -11.54
N ASP A 225 4.64 11.51 -12.24
CA ASP A 225 5.13 12.89 -12.12
C ASP A 225 5.50 13.31 -10.68
N ASN A 226 5.88 12.34 -9.83
CA ASN A 226 6.34 12.61 -8.47
C ASN A 226 7.83 12.93 -8.45
N ARG A 227 8.26 13.63 -7.41
CA ARG A 227 9.66 13.96 -7.17
C ARG A 227 10.18 13.31 -5.89
N PHE A 228 11.14 12.41 -6.02
CA PHE A 228 11.78 11.69 -4.94
C PHE A 228 13.20 12.23 -4.72
N ILE A 229 13.45 12.91 -3.61
CA ILE A 229 14.70 13.60 -3.32
C ILE A 229 15.39 12.92 -2.14
N GLN A 230 16.55 12.31 -2.40
CA GLN A 230 17.32 11.60 -1.38
C GLN A 230 16.47 10.55 -0.63
N CYS A 231 15.59 9.88 -1.36
CA CYS A 231 14.74 8.81 -0.84
C CYS A 231 15.42 7.45 -0.98
N GLY A 232 14.94 6.49 -0.20
CA GLY A 232 15.47 5.13 -0.17
C GLY A 232 16.74 5.01 0.67
N GLY A 233 17.05 3.78 1.04
CA GLY A 233 18.15 3.43 1.94
C GLY A 233 18.95 2.25 1.40
N GLY A 234 19.89 1.73 2.20
CA GLY A 234 20.73 0.60 1.80
C GLY A 234 19.92 -0.64 1.41
N GLU A 235 18.90 -0.97 2.21
CA GLU A 235 18.04 -2.15 2.01
C GLU A 235 16.66 -1.82 1.43
N HIS A 236 16.29 -0.53 1.37
CA HIS A 236 14.96 -0.08 0.95
C HIS A 236 15.02 0.68 -0.37
N PRO A 237 14.38 0.19 -1.44
CA PRO A 237 14.27 0.93 -2.68
C PRO A 237 13.41 2.19 -2.49
N VAL A 238 13.48 3.16 -3.41
CA VAL A 238 12.58 4.33 -3.36
C VAL A 238 11.10 3.91 -3.49
N ILE A 239 10.81 3.01 -4.43
CA ILE A 239 9.48 2.41 -4.62
C ILE A 239 9.61 0.90 -4.43
N GLN A 240 8.75 0.33 -3.58
CA GLN A 240 8.74 -1.10 -3.28
C GLN A 240 7.37 -1.69 -3.57
N ILE A 241 7.33 -2.78 -4.35
CA ILE A 241 6.14 -3.62 -4.54
C ILE A 241 6.51 -4.99 -4.02
N ALA A 242 6.03 -5.33 -2.83
CA ALA A 242 6.48 -6.48 -2.05
C ALA A 242 5.29 -7.13 -1.31
N PRO A 243 4.45 -7.89 -2.01
CA PRO A 243 3.52 -8.80 -1.33
C PRO A 243 4.30 -9.87 -0.55
N GLU A 244 3.79 -10.24 0.61
CA GLU A 244 4.38 -11.24 1.51
C GLU A 244 3.96 -12.68 1.15
N ASN A 245 3.72 -12.94 -0.13
CA ASN A 245 3.38 -14.28 -0.61
C ASN A 245 4.60 -15.23 -0.47
N SER A 246 4.39 -16.41 0.10
CA SER A 246 5.41 -17.46 0.25
C SER A 246 5.58 -18.26 -1.05
N HIS A 247 4.50 -18.40 -1.81
CA HIS A 247 4.47 -19.10 -3.09
C HIS A 247 4.28 -18.10 -4.23
N SER A 248 5.29 -17.99 -5.10
CA SER A 248 5.23 -17.15 -6.30
C SER A 248 4.82 -17.98 -7.51
N ASN A 249 3.81 -17.52 -8.24
CA ASN A 249 3.44 -18.08 -9.54
C ASN A 249 3.43 -16.97 -10.61
N VAL A 250 4.35 -17.06 -11.56
CA VAL A 250 4.50 -16.07 -12.64
C VAL A 250 3.28 -15.98 -13.56
N GLN A 251 2.44 -17.01 -13.61
CA GLN A 251 1.18 -17.02 -14.38
C GLN A 251 0.06 -16.28 -13.64
N THR A 252 0.13 -16.24 -12.32
CA THR A 252 -0.84 -15.55 -11.46
C THR A 252 -0.13 -14.64 -10.44
N PRO A 253 0.54 -13.56 -10.87
CA PRO A 253 1.15 -12.63 -9.94
C PRO A 253 0.08 -11.92 -9.10
N VAL A 254 0.44 -11.52 -7.88
CA VAL A 254 -0.42 -10.86 -6.89
C VAL A 254 -0.91 -9.51 -7.42
N HIS A 255 0.02 -8.65 -7.83
CA HIS A 255 -0.29 -7.30 -8.28
C HIS A 255 -0.34 -7.21 -9.81
N ARG A 256 -1.09 -6.23 -10.32
CA ARG A 256 -1.30 -6.03 -11.76
C ARG A 256 -1.33 -4.55 -12.14
N ASN A 257 -0.94 -4.26 -13.38
CA ASN A 257 -1.06 -2.96 -14.06
C ASN A 257 -0.50 -1.78 -13.24
N ILE A 258 0.78 -1.86 -12.91
CA ILE A 258 1.47 -0.79 -12.16
C ILE A 258 2.27 0.07 -13.14
N ARG A 259 1.98 1.37 -13.16
CA ARG A 259 2.64 2.36 -14.02
C ARG A 259 3.39 3.37 -13.16
N ILE A 260 4.69 3.45 -13.34
CA ILE A 260 5.61 4.38 -12.68
C ILE A 260 6.24 5.23 -13.78
N VAL A 261 5.65 6.39 -14.04
CA VAL A 261 5.92 7.17 -15.26
C VAL A 261 6.18 8.64 -14.94
N GLY A 262 7.16 9.25 -15.62
CA GLY A 262 7.39 10.69 -15.54
C GLY A 262 8.00 11.17 -14.22
N ASN A 263 8.44 10.26 -13.35
CA ASN A 263 8.94 10.63 -12.03
C ASN A 263 10.39 11.11 -12.08
N GLN A 264 10.73 12.01 -11.15
CA GLN A 264 12.08 12.52 -10.95
C GLN A 264 12.69 11.92 -9.69
N PHE A 265 13.80 11.22 -9.85
CA PHE A 265 14.58 10.61 -8.77
C PHE A 265 15.89 11.39 -8.62
N VAL A 266 16.06 12.11 -7.51
CA VAL A 266 17.13 13.10 -7.34
C VAL A 266 18.05 12.69 -6.19
N LYS A 267 19.35 12.54 -6.49
CA LYS A 267 20.40 12.12 -5.54
C LYS A 267 20.06 10.78 -4.87
N ILE A 268 19.74 9.78 -5.68
CA ILE A 268 19.43 8.45 -5.18
C ILE A 268 20.72 7.67 -4.88
N ARG A 269 20.71 6.97 -3.76
CA ARG A 269 21.85 6.24 -3.20
C ARG A 269 21.79 4.72 -3.38
N GLY A 270 20.59 4.17 -3.64
CA GLY A 270 20.33 2.74 -3.68
C GLY A 270 19.32 2.40 -4.76
N ALA A 271 18.65 1.26 -4.64
CA ALA A 271 17.65 0.83 -5.61
C ALA A 271 16.53 1.88 -5.78
N VAL A 272 16.14 2.14 -7.02
CA VAL A 272 15.02 3.02 -7.34
C VAL A 272 13.70 2.24 -7.26
N LEU A 273 13.71 1.00 -7.75
CA LEU A 273 12.53 0.13 -7.78
C LEU A 273 12.91 -1.27 -7.32
N SER A 274 12.07 -1.86 -6.46
CA SER A 274 11.99 -3.31 -6.30
C SER A 274 10.55 -3.74 -6.51
N ALA A 275 10.33 -4.73 -7.37
CA ALA A 275 9.00 -5.28 -7.60
C ALA A 275 9.02 -6.81 -7.53
N ARG A 276 8.01 -7.35 -6.84
CA ARG A 276 7.79 -8.78 -6.70
C ARG A 276 6.36 -9.13 -7.10
N SER A 277 6.17 -10.32 -7.68
CA SER A 277 4.85 -10.90 -8.00
C SER A 277 3.91 -9.90 -8.67
N THR A 278 4.38 -9.25 -9.75
CA THR A 278 3.63 -8.20 -10.46
C THR A 278 3.52 -8.48 -11.96
N LYS A 279 2.31 -8.41 -12.51
CA LYS A 279 2.03 -8.49 -13.95
C LYS A 279 1.78 -7.10 -14.54
N GLY A 280 2.39 -6.75 -15.68
CA GLY A 280 2.13 -5.48 -16.35
C GLY A 280 2.74 -4.31 -15.57
N LEU A 281 4.07 -4.29 -15.47
CA LEU A 281 4.82 -3.26 -14.74
C LEU A 281 5.53 -2.33 -15.73
N TRP A 282 5.18 -1.05 -15.72
CA TRP A 282 5.79 -0.04 -16.57
C TRP A 282 6.60 0.92 -15.71
N PHE A 283 7.89 1.02 -15.96
CA PHE A 283 8.78 1.99 -15.36
C PHE A 283 9.43 2.78 -16.48
N LYS A 284 8.81 3.89 -16.91
CA LYS A 284 9.18 4.58 -18.16
C LYS A 284 9.21 6.09 -18.01
N HIS A 285 10.00 6.76 -18.85
CA HIS A 285 10.07 8.22 -18.88
C HIS A 285 10.44 8.84 -17.53
N ASN A 286 11.13 8.09 -16.68
CA ASN A 286 11.62 8.60 -15.41
C ASN A 286 13.02 9.20 -15.61
N GLU A 287 13.30 10.27 -14.86
CA GLU A 287 14.60 10.90 -14.80
C GLU A 287 15.29 10.52 -13.51
N ILE A 288 16.44 9.84 -13.61
CA ILE A 288 17.17 9.33 -12.45
C ILE A 288 18.53 10.00 -12.37
N LEU A 289 18.76 10.73 -11.29
CA LEU A 289 20.03 11.31 -10.91
C LEU A 289 20.55 10.57 -9.67
N LEU A 290 21.54 9.72 -9.87
CA LEU A 290 22.25 9.03 -8.80
C LEU A 290 23.19 10.00 -8.07
N GLU A 291 23.32 9.82 -6.76
CA GLU A 291 24.33 10.54 -6.00
C GLU A 291 25.72 9.96 -6.26
N HIS A 292 26.69 10.83 -6.55
CA HIS A 292 28.06 10.43 -6.79
C HIS A 292 28.64 9.71 -5.56
N ARG A 293 29.04 8.45 -5.76
CA ARG A 293 29.84 7.70 -4.79
C ARG A 293 31.21 7.56 -5.40
N GLY A 294 32.19 8.28 -4.84
CA GLY A 294 33.55 8.34 -5.39
C GLY A 294 34.08 6.99 -5.87
N SER A 295 34.69 7.01 -7.05
CA SER A 295 35.32 5.89 -7.77
C SER A 295 34.49 4.61 -7.91
N SER A 296 33.67 4.53 -8.96
CA SER A 296 33.39 3.27 -9.64
C SER A 296 33.56 3.46 -11.15
N TYR A 297 34.33 2.54 -11.75
CA TYR A 297 34.63 2.51 -13.18
C TYR A 297 33.38 2.15 -13.99
N GLY A 298 32.94 3.03 -14.88
CA GLY A 298 31.87 2.78 -15.85
C GLY A 298 30.61 3.64 -15.64
N GLN A 299 29.84 3.83 -16.71
CA GLN A 299 28.51 4.41 -16.63
C GLN A 299 27.56 3.38 -15.99
N PRO A 300 26.76 3.74 -14.96
CA PRO A 300 25.85 2.81 -14.32
C PRO A 300 24.76 2.35 -15.30
N LEU A 301 24.31 1.10 -15.11
CA LEU A 301 23.18 0.54 -15.84
C LEU A 301 21.91 0.62 -14.97
N LEU A 302 20.76 0.89 -15.59
CA LEU A 302 19.49 1.04 -14.87
C LEU A 302 19.12 -0.24 -14.12
N GLU A 303 19.44 -1.39 -14.69
CA GLU A 303 19.18 -2.73 -14.16
C GLU A 303 19.84 -2.98 -12.81
N GLU A 304 20.90 -2.24 -12.46
CA GLU A 304 21.55 -2.32 -11.14
C GLU A 304 20.69 -1.68 -10.04
N PHE A 305 19.75 -0.80 -10.43
CA PHE A 305 18.89 -0.03 -9.53
C PHE A 305 17.42 -0.48 -9.57
N VAL A 306 17.09 -1.48 -10.40
CA VAL A 306 15.76 -2.06 -10.55
C VAL A 306 15.81 -3.55 -10.26
N LYS A 307 15.13 -4.00 -9.21
CA LYS A 307 15.05 -5.41 -8.81
C LYS A 307 13.68 -5.97 -9.18
N LEU A 308 13.65 -7.11 -9.87
CA LEU A 308 12.41 -7.76 -10.31
C LEU A 308 12.41 -9.22 -9.90
N GLU A 309 11.34 -9.69 -9.25
CA GLU A 309 11.17 -11.08 -8.84
C GLU A 309 9.77 -11.58 -9.19
N GLY A 310 9.66 -12.60 -10.04
CA GLY A 310 8.36 -13.15 -10.42
C GLY A 310 7.45 -12.15 -11.14
N CYS A 311 8.04 -11.15 -11.81
CA CYS A 311 7.30 -10.16 -12.60
C CYS A 311 7.16 -10.60 -14.07
N THR A 312 6.04 -10.26 -14.70
CA THR A 312 5.76 -10.53 -16.12
C THR A 312 5.19 -9.30 -16.81
N GLU A 313 5.33 -9.21 -18.15
CA GLU A 313 4.90 -8.04 -18.94
C GLU A 313 5.54 -6.73 -18.42
N VAL A 314 6.86 -6.76 -18.20
CA VAL A 314 7.63 -5.64 -17.66
C VAL A 314 8.24 -4.80 -18.78
N ASP A 315 8.11 -3.47 -18.70
CA ASP A 315 8.76 -2.50 -19.59
C ASP A 315 9.48 -1.42 -18.76
N ILE A 316 10.81 -1.46 -18.77
CA ILE A 316 11.70 -0.52 -18.06
C ILE A 316 12.44 0.43 -19.04
N ASN A 317 11.97 0.56 -20.27
CA ASN A 317 12.64 1.35 -21.30
C ASN A 317 12.33 2.86 -21.18
N SER A 318 13.11 3.67 -21.92
CA SER A 318 12.88 5.11 -22.06
C SER A 318 13.04 5.91 -20.77
N ASN A 319 13.91 5.46 -19.86
CA ASN A 319 14.34 6.25 -18.70
C ASN A 319 15.67 6.94 -19.00
N THR A 320 15.94 8.05 -18.31
CA THR A 320 17.26 8.67 -18.31
C THR A 320 17.96 8.38 -16.99
N LEU A 321 19.23 8.02 -17.05
CA LEU A 321 20.07 7.75 -15.88
C LEU A 321 21.34 8.59 -15.98
N ASN A 322 21.55 9.42 -14.98
CA ASN A 322 22.70 10.30 -14.84
C ASN A 322 23.30 10.16 -13.44
N VAL A 323 24.57 10.53 -13.29
CA VAL A 323 25.25 10.62 -11.98
C VAL A 323 25.51 12.09 -11.69
N SER A 324 25.25 12.54 -10.46
CA SER A 324 25.54 13.92 -10.07
C SER A 324 27.03 14.23 -10.21
N GLU A 325 27.37 15.43 -10.65
CA GLU A 325 28.76 15.90 -10.64
C GLU A 325 29.28 16.02 -9.21
N THR A 326 30.58 15.80 -9.03
CA THR A 326 31.28 15.98 -7.75
C THR A 326 31.31 17.48 -7.43
N THR A 327 30.63 17.91 -6.37
CA THR A 327 30.82 19.24 -5.76
C THR A 327 31.96 19.22 -4.76
#